data_AF-A0A9Q0UG11-F1
#
_entry.id   AF-A0A9Q0UG11-F1
#
_cell.length_a   1.000
_cell.length_b   1.000
_cell.length_c   1.000
_cell.angle_alpha   90.00
_cell.angle_beta   90.00
_cell.angle_gamma   90.00
#
_symmetry.space_group_name_H-M   'P 1'
#
loop_
_entity.id
_entity.type
_entity.pdbx_description
1 polymer ?
#
loop_
_entity_poly.entity_id
_entity_poly.type
_entity_poly.pdbx_seq_one_letter_code
_entity_poly.pdbx_strand_id
1 'polypeptide(L)'
;MYKPDIIKGDMDSIRTEVLDFYTNLGTKVVDESHDQDTTDLRKCVAYVRDLAPNLDKSNLCILVAGALGGRFDHEAGNINVLYRFSTIRIILLSDDCLIYLLPRTHHHEIHIQSSVEGPHCGLIPIGMTSVSTTTTGLQWDLTNTEMRFGDLVSTSNLVQGEKITVQSSSDLLWTISIKKT
;
A
#
# COMPACT_ATOMS: atom_id res chain seq x y z
N MET A 1 12.22 22.59 -7.86
CA MET A 1 13.11 21.42 -8.01
C MET A 1 12.89 20.53 -6.79
N TYR A 2 12.55 19.27 -6.98
CA TYR A 2 12.33 18.33 -5.88
C TYR A 2 13.61 17.55 -5.61
N LYS A 3 14.09 17.58 -4.37
CA LYS A 3 15.29 16.88 -3.92
C LYS A 3 14.89 15.83 -2.88
N PRO A 4 15.23 14.54 -3.06
CA PRO A 4 15.01 13.54 -2.03
C PRO A 4 15.97 13.77 -0.86
N ASP A 5 15.50 13.52 0.35
CA ASP A 5 16.36 13.53 1.53
C ASP A 5 17.37 12.37 1.47
N ILE A 6 16.90 11.20 0.99
CA ILE A 6 17.64 9.94 1.03
C ILE A 6 17.36 9.14 -0.24
N ILE A 7 18.40 8.52 -0.80
CA ILE A 7 18.34 7.48 -1.83
C ILE A 7 18.85 6.19 -1.19
N LYS A 8 18.03 5.15 -1.18
CA LYS A 8 18.34 3.86 -0.54
C LYS A 8 17.96 2.71 -1.46
N GLY A 9 18.84 1.71 -1.55
CA GLY A 9 18.67 0.53 -2.37
C GLY A 9 19.98 -0.07 -2.85
N ASP A 10 19.91 -0.93 -3.86
CA ASP A 10 21.02 -1.69 -4.42
C ASP A 10 21.96 -0.86 -5.31
N MET A 11 21.48 0.30 -5.77
CA MET A 11 22.13 1.18 -6.74
C MET A 11 22.40 0.56 -8.12
N ASP A 12 21.83 -0.60 -8.42
CA ASP A 12 22.03 -1.31 -9.70
C ASP A 12 21.17 -0.76 -10.86
N SER A 13 20.06 -0.10 -10.52
CA SER A 13 19.08 0.45 -11.46
C SER A 13 19.19 1.97 -11.65
N ILE A 14 19.86 2.67 -10.73
CA ILE A 14 20.07 4.12 -10.84
C ILE A 14 21.21 4.43 -11.82
N ARG A 15 21.00 5.40 -12.71
CA ARG A 15 22.04 5.85 -13.63
C ARG A 15 23.09 6.67 -12.88
N THR A 16 24.37 6.49 -13.21
CA THR A 16 25.50 7.14 -12.53
C THR A 16 25.35 8.66 -12.49
N GLU A 17 24.96 9.29 -13.61
CA GLU A 17 24.79 10.74 -13.66
C GLU A 17 23.66 11.26 -12.76
N VAL A 18 22.64 10.44 -12.49
CA VAL A 18 21.54 10.79 -11.58
C VAL A 18 21.99 10.66 -10.13
N LEU A 19 22.71 9.59 -9.81
CA LEU A 19 23.28 9.38 -8.48
C LEU A 19 24.27 10.50 -8.12
N ASP A 20 25.17 10.85 -9.03
CA ASP A 20 26.14 11.93 -8.86
C ASP A 20 25.44 13.27 -8.67
N PHE A 21 24.42 13.56 -9.48
CA PHE A 21 23.64 14.79 -9.39
C PHE A 21 23.05 14.97 -7.98
N TYR A 22 22.34 13.96 -7.45
CA TYR A 22 21.72 14.06 -6.13
C TYR A 22 22.73 14.04 -4.98
N THR A 23 23.82 13.28 -5.13
CA THR A 23 24.92 13.28 -4.16
C THR A 23 25.54 14.67 -4.04
N ASN A 24 25.78 15.36 -5.17
CA ASN A 24 26.28 16.73 -5.20
C ASN A 24 25.30 17.76 -4.61
N LEU A 25 24.00 17.47 -4.61
CA LEU A 25 22.98 18.27 -3.91
C LEU A 25 22.84 17.92 -2.41
N GLY A 26 23.71 17.06 -1.88
CA GLY A 26 23.73 16.65 -0.48
C GLY A 26 22.60 15.69 -0.10
N THR A 27 22.03 14.95 -1.04
CA THR A 27 21.15 13.81 -0.72
C THR A 27 21.97 12.69 -0.10
N LYS A 28 21.48 12.09 0.98
CA LYS A 28 22.15 10.96 1.63
C LYS A 28 21.93 9.69 0.81
N VAL A 29 23.00 9.02 0.41
CA VAL A 29 22.93 7.72 -0.29
C VAL A 29 23.20 6.60 0.71
N VAL A 30 22.35 5.57 0.71
CA VAL A 30 22.50 4.36 1.54
C VAL A 30 22.47 3.14 0.62
N ASP A 31 23.65 2.61 0.34
CA ASP A 31 23.87 1.43 -0.49
C ASP A 31 23.56 0.14 0.31
N GLU A 32 22.67 -0.67 -0.23
CA GLU A 32 22.19 -1.95 0.31
C GLU A 32 22.40 -3.11 -0.68
N SER A 33 23.37 -3.00 -1.57
CA SER A 33 23.74 -4.03 -2.56
C SER A 33 24.12 -5.38 -1.93
N HIS A 34 24.53 -5.37 -0.65
CA HIS A 34 24.86 -6.57 0.10
C HIS A 34 23.64 -7.41 0.52
N ASP A 35 22.44 -6.84 0.56
CA ASP A 35 21.19 -7.55 0.89
C ASP A 35 20.39 -7.85 -0.38
N GLN A 36 20.49 -9.08 -0.88
CA GLN A 36 19.77 -9.54 -2.07
C GLN A 36 18.48 -10.31 -1.72
N ASP A 37 18.19 -10.50 -0.43
CA ASP A 37 17.00 -11.24 0.04
C ASP A 37 15.79 -10.33 0.23
N THR A 38 15.97 -9.01 0.11
CA THR A 38 14.89 -8.03 0.27
C THR A 38 14.81 -7.05 -0.90
N THR A 39 13.59 -6.69 -1.27
CA THR A 39 13.32 -5.67 -2.29
C THR A 39 13.66 -4.27 -1.78
N ASP A 40 14.01 -3.35 -2.67
CA ASP A 40 14.21 -1.92 -2.37
C ASP A 40 13.08 -1.29 -1.54
N LEU A 41 11.81 -1.56 -1.88
CA LEU A 41 10.70 -1.01 -1.11
C LEU A 41 10.72 -1.48 0.35
N ARG A 42 10.99 -2.76 0.58
CA ARG A 42 11.13 -3.33 1.94
C ARG A 42 12.28 -2.66 2.70
N LYS A 43 13.43 -2.46 2.04
CA LYS A 43 14.60 -1.76 2.61
C LYS A 43 14.24 -0.34 3.03
N CYS A 44 13.54 0.40 2.17
CA CYS A 44 13.08 1.77 2.42
C CYS A 44 12.07 1.86 3.56
N VAL A 45 11.05 1.00 3.60
CA VAL A 45 10.04 1.00 4.68
C VAL A 45 10.67 0.65 6.03
N ALA A 46 11.57 -0.34 6.08
CA ALA A 46 12.31 -0.67 7.29
C ALA A 46 13.13 0.52 7.79
N TYR A 47 13.80 1.21 6.86
CA TYR A 47 14.61 2.38 7.18
C TYR A 47 13.77 3.54 7.76
N VAL A 48 12.61 3.86 7.15
CA VAL A 48 11.70 4.89 7.67
C VAL A 48 11.17 4.52 9.05
N ARG A 49 10.79 3.25 9.26
CA ARG A 49 10.36 2.75 10.58
C ARG A 49 11.45 2.93 11.65
N ASP A 50 12.71 2.68 11.29
CA ASP A 50 13.83 2.70 12.23
C ASP A 50 14.38 4.12 12.48
N LEU A 51 14.21 5.04 11.53
CA LEU A 51 14.45 6.49 11.71
C LEU A 51 13.42 7.17 12.60
N ALA A 52 12.27 6.53 12.81
CA ALA A 52 11.15 7.04 13.57
C ALA A 52 11.01 6.41 14.99
N PRO A 53 12.08 6.28 15.82
CA PRO A 53 11.92 5.70 17.15
C PRO A 53 11.18 6.64 18.10
N ASN A 54 11.20 7.96 17.84
CA ASN A 54 10.57 9.00 18.65
C ASN A 54 9.25 9.55 18.07
N LEU A 55 8.88 9.13 16.86
CA LEU A 55 7.57 9.43 16.30
C LEU A 55 6.56 8.49 16.95
N ASP A 56 5.39 9.03 17.26
CA ASP A 56 4.24 8.21 17.59
C ASP A 56 3.93 7.32 16.37
N LYS A 57 4.39 6.07 16.43
CA LYS A 57 4.27 5.10 15.34
C LYS A 57 2.83 4.86 14.93
N SER A 58 1.86 5.21 15.79
CA SER A 58 0.44 5.15 15.48
C SER A 58 0.00 6.13 14.38
N ASN A 59 0.76 7.20 14.14
CA ASN A 59 0.44 8.23 13.15
C ASN A 59 1.35 8.20 11.91
N LEU A 60 2.28 7.25 11.81
CA LEU A 60 3.15 7.13 10.64
C LEU A 60 2.36 6.59 9.44
N CYS A 61 2.25 7.41 8.39
CA CYS A 61 1.71 7.02 7.10
C CYS A 61 2.81 7.10 6.03
N ILE A 62 3.00 6.01 5.28
CA ILE A 62 3.97 5.93 4.18
C ILE A 62 3.18 5.84 2.87
N LEU A 63 3.34 6.84 2.02
CA LEU A 63 2.81 6.82 0.65
C LEU A 63 3.91 6.37 -0.30
N VAL A 64 3.63 5.33 -1.09
CA VAL A 64 4.58 4.74 -2.05
C VAL A 64 4.07 4.99 -3.45
N ALA A 65 4.70 5.91 -4.18
CA ALA A 65 4.40 6.16 -5.59
C ALA A 65 5.15 5.21 -6.51
N GLY A 66 4.57 4.89 -7.66
CA GLY A 66 5.19 3.98 -8.65
C GLY A 66 5.23 2.52 -8.18
N ALA A 67 4.35 2.16 -7.24
CA ALA A 67 4.32 0.83 -6.63
C ALA A 67 3.66 -0.24 -7.53
N LEU A 68 2.90 0.17 -8.55
CA LEU A 68 2.10 -0.69 -9.43
C LEU A 68 2.20 -0.19 -10.88
N GLY A 69 1.93 -1.06 -11.86
CA GLY A 69 1.91 -0.74 -13.29
C GLY A 69 3.07 -1.32 -14.11
N GLY A 70 3.72 -2.38 -13.64
CA GLY A 70 4.95 -2.88 -14.26
C GLY A 70 5.10 -4.40 -14.18
N ARG A 71 6.26 -4.85 -13.71
CA ARG A 71 6.54 -6.28 -13.49
C ARG A 71 5.66 -6.82 -12.37
N PHE A 72 4.80 -7.79 -12.68
CA PHE A 72 3.87 -8.37 -11.72
C PHE A 72 4.54 -8.95 -10.47
N ASP A 73 5.72 -9.56 -10.61
CA ASP A 73 6.49 -10.08 -9.47
C ASP A 73 6.94 -8.97 -8.52
N HIS A 74 7.25 -7.77 -9.04
CA HIS A 74 7.54 -6.60 -8.21
C HIS A 74 6.27 -6.11 -7.49
N GLU A 75 5.13 -6.10 -8.17
CA GLU A 75 3.85 -5.71 -7.57
C GLU A 75 3.44 -6.65 -6.43
N ALA A 76 3.58 -7.96 -6.64
CA ALA A 76 3.37 -8.97 -5.61
C ALA A 76 4.34 -8.77 -4.42
N GLY A 77 5.60 -8.42 -4.71
CA GLY A 77 6.58 -8.03 -3.68
C GLY A 77 6.14 -6.81 -2.87
N ASN A 78 5.61 -5.78 -3.54
CA ASN A 78 5.11 -4.57 -2.88
C ASN A 78 3.87 -4.84 -2.03
N ILE A 79 2.96 -5.70 -2.49
CA ILE A 79 1.83 -6.17 -1.68
C ILE A 79 2.34 -6.92 -0.44
N ASN A 80 3.34 -7.78 -0.59
CA ASN A 80 3.93 -8.52 0.54
C ASN A 80 4.56 -7.58 1.60
N VAL A 81 5.07 -6.41 1.19
CA VAL A 81 5.51 -5.37 2.14
C VAL A 81 4.38 -4.91 3.04
N LEU A 82 3.16 -4.75 2.52
CA LEU A 82 2.00 -4.35 3.34
C LEU A 82 1.72 -5.36 4.46
N TYR A 83 1.79 -6.66 4.17
CA TYR A 83 1.62 -7.72 5.16
C TYR A 83 2.79 -7.78 6.15
N ARG A 84 4.02 -7.57 5.68
CA ARG A 84 5.21 -7.59 6.53
C ARG A 84 5.21 -6.47 7.57
N PHE A 85 4.67 -5.31 7.21
CA PHE A 85 4.61 -4.12 8.05
C PHE A 85 3.16 -3.72 8.36
N SER A 86 2.30 -4.70 8.67
CA SER A 86 0.85 -4.51 8.86
C SER A 86 0.45 -3.55 9.99
N THR A 87 1.38 -3.17 10.86
CA THR A 87 1.18 -2.17 11.91
C THR A 87 1.46 -0.74 11.46
N ILE A 88 2.02 -0.54 10.26
CA ILE A 88 2.31 0.76 9.67
C ILE A 88 1.29 1.01 8.56
N ARG A 89 0.72 2.21 8.51
CA ARG A 89 -0.17 2.60 7.41
C ARG A 89 0.66 2.85 6.16
N ILE A 90 0.70 1.88 5.26
CA ILE A 90 1.38 1.97 3.97
C ILE A 90 0.34 2.00 2.86
N ILE A 91 0.45 3.00 1.99
CA ILE A 91 -0.45 3.23 0.87
C ILE A 91 0.37 3.10 -0.42
N LEU A 92 0.03 2.12 -1.25
CA LEU A 92 0.58 1.98 -2.60
C LEU A 92 -0.26 2.83 -3.54
N LEU A 93 0.39 3.76 -4.22
CA LEU A 93 -0.21 4.69 -5.15
C LEU A 93 0.28 4.40 -6.56
N SER A 94 -0.68 4.33 -7.47
CA SER A 94 -0.47 4.28 -8.91
C SER A 94 -1.29 5.36 -9.61
N ASP A 95 -1.14 5.47 -10.92
CA ASP A 95 -1.91 6.42 -11.72
C ASP A 95 -3.42 6.10 -11.77
N ASP A 96 -3.79 4.84 -11.52
CA ASP A 96 -5.17 4.36 -11.67
C ASP A 96 -5.84 4.01 -10.34
N CYS A 97 -5.07 3.66 -9.30
CA CYS A 97 -5.62 3.20 -8.03
C CYS A 97 -4.71 3.41 -6.82
N LEU A 98 -5.35 3.33 -5.66
CA LEU A 98 -4.74 3.33 -4.34
C LEU A 98 -5.01 1.98 -3.66
N ILE A 99 -3.99 1.39 -3.04
CA ILE A 99 -4.07 0.10 -2.34
C ILE A 99 -3.45 0.21 -0.94
N TYR A 100 -4.13 -0.34 0.07
CA TYR A 100 -3.54 -0.54 1.40
C TYR A 100 -4.17 -1.73 2.12
N LEU A 101 -3.49 -2.20 3.17
CA LEU A 101 -3.95 -3.31 4.00
C LEU A 101 -4.95 -2.83 5.06
N LEU A 102 -5.99 -3.64 5.28
CA LEU A 102 -6.92 -3.57 6.39
C LEU A 102 -6.64 -4.72 7.36
N PRO A 103 -5.87 -4.50 8.44
CA PRO A 103 -5.61 -5.55 9.43
C PRO A 103 -6.90 -6.01 10.12
N ARG A 104 -7.08 -7.32 10.27
CA ARG A 104 -8.27 -7.93 10.92
C ARG A 104 -8.50 -7.52 12.37
N THR A 105 -7.46 -6.96 13.00
CA THR A 105 -7.48 -6.55 14.40
C THR A 105 -8.30 -5.30 14.66
N HIS A 106 -8.85 -4.65 13.62
CA HIS A 106 -9.62 -3.42 13.73
C HIS A 106 -10.96 -3.52 13.00
N HIS A 107 -11.91 -2.71 13.45
CA HIS A 107 -13.05 -2.30 12.65
C HIS A 107 -12.64 -1.05 11.89
N HIS A 108 -12.69 -1.09 10.56
CA HIS A 108 -12.21 0.00 9.72
C HIS A 108 -13.34 0.96 9.37
N GLU A 109 -13.08 2.26 9.50
CA GLU A 109 -13.90 3.33 8.90
C GLU A 109 -13.05 4.07 7.85
N ILE A 110 -13.41 3.89 6.58
CA ILE A 110 -12.71 4.47 5.44
C ILE A 110 -13.52 5.65 4.95
N HIS A 111 -12.92 6.83 4.98
CA HIS A 111 -13.54 8.07 4.51
C HIS A 111 -13.10 8.32 3.08
N ILE A 112 -14.05 8.39 2.15
CA ILE A 112 -13.79 8.48 0.72
C ILE A 112 -13.79 9.93 0.28
N GLN A 113 -12.67 10.36 -0.29
CA GLN A 113 -12.57 11.70 -0.87
C GLN A 113 -13.06 11.65 -2.32
N SER A 114 -14.37 11.73 -2.52
CA SER A 114 -15.02 11.54 -3.83
C SER A 114 -14.57 12.52 -4.92
N SER A 115 -13.88 13.62 -4.59
CA SER A 115 -13.25 14.50 -5.58
C SER A 115 -12.05 13.87 -6.29
N VAL A 116 -11.39 12.89 -5.68
CA VAL A 116 -10.18 12.22 -6.20
C VAL A 116 -10.29 10.70 -6.24
N GLU A 117 -11.13 10.11 -5.39
CA GLU A 117 -11.31 8.66 -5.25
C GLU A 117 -12.61 8.15 -5.87
N GLY A 118 -12.59 6.88 -6.28
CA GLY A 118 -13.74 6.12 -6.73
C GLY A 118 -14.21 6.42 -8.16
N PRO A 119 -15.40 5.91 -8.54
CA PRO A 119 -16.31 5.17 -7.67
C PRO A 119 -15.91 3.70 -7.48
N HIS A 120 -15.04 3.14 -8.33
CA HIS A 120 -14.71 1.71 -8.30
C HIS A 120 -13.80 1.36 -7.15
N CYS A 121 -14.11 0.27 -6.45
CA CYS A 121 -13.30 -0.24 -5.36
C CYS A 121 -13.34 -1.77 -5.27
N GLY A 122 -12.55 -2.32 -4.36
CA GLY A 122 -12.56 -3.75 -4.08
C GLY A 122 -11.92 -4.13 -2.75
N LEU A 123 -12.24 -5.35 -2.32
CA LEU A 123 -11.69 -6.02 -1.15
C LEU A 123 -11.12 -7.37 -1.56
N ILE A 124 -9.84 -7.61 -1.24
CA ILE A 124 -9.09 -8.75 -1.75
C ILE A 124 -8.46 -9.56 -0.60
N PRO A 125 -8.82 -10.85 -0.41
CA PRO A 125 -8.30 -11.71 0.66
C PRO A 125 -7.00 -12.43 0.21
N ILE A 126 -5.92 -11.69 -0.07
CA ILE A 126 -4.69 -12.29 -0.64
C ILE A 126 -3.99 -13.24 0.32
N GLY A 127 -3.79 -12.84 1.57
CA GLY A 127 -2.97 -13.61 2.53
C GLY A 127 -3.63 -14.93 2.98
N MET A 128 -4.94 -14.91 3.20
CA MET A 128 -5.73 -16.07 3.63
C MET A 128 -7.23 -15.82 3.46
N THR A 129 -8.01 -16.90 3.48
CA THR A 129 -9.48 -16.85 3.49
C THR A 129 -10.00 -15.99 4.63
N SER A 130 -10.92 -15.09 4.31
CA SER A 130 -11.75 -14.40 5.27
C SER A 130 -13.05 -15.16 5.45
N VAL A 131 -13.20 -15.90 6.55
CA VAL A 131 -14.41 -16.70 6.81
C VAL A 131 -15.67 -15.84 7.05
N SER A 132 -15.46 -14.56 7.38
CA SER A 132 -16.54 -13.61 7.67
C SER A 132 -16.06 -12.21 7.36
N THR A 133 -16.71 -11.56 6.40
CA THR A 133 -16.54 -10.14 6.07
C THR A 133 -17.91 -9.46 6.04
N THR A 134 -18.00 -8.30 6.69
CA THR A 134 -19.17 -7.44 6.70
C THR A 134 -18.75 -6.03 6.33
N THR A 135 -19.51 -5.39 5.44
CA THR A 135 -19.24 -4.01 5.01
C THR A 135 -20.50 -3.17 5.09
N THR A 136 -20.33 -1.84 5.15
CA THR A 136 -21.41 -0.89 4.86
C THR A 136 -20.93 0.23 3.95
N GLY A 137 -21.84 0.77 3.14
CA GLY A 137 -21.59 1.94 2.28
C GLY A 137 -21.14 1.59 0.86
N LEU A 138 -21.03 0.31 0.53
CA LEU A 138 -20.74 -0.19 -0.81
C LEU A 138 -22.03 -0.51 -1.57
N GLN A 139 -21.99 -0.46 -2.90
CA GLN A 139 -23.10 -0.89 -3.77
C GLN A 139 -23.47 -2.35 -3.53
N TRP A 140 -22.46 -3.20 -3.31
CA TRP A 140 -22.63 -4.59 -2.93
C TRP A 140 -21.99 -4.80 -1.57
N ASP A 141 -22.74 -4.44 -0.53
CA ASP A 141 -22.33 -4.69 0.84
C ASP A 141 -22.33 -6.19 1.18
N LEU A 142 -21.36 -6.59 2.00
CA LEU A 142 -21.20 -7.96 2.49
C LEU A 142 -21.85 -8.10 3.87
N THR A 143 -22.45 -9.25 4.14
CA THR A 143 -23.02 -9.57 5.46
C THR A 143 -22.55 -10.95 5.88
N ASN A 144 -21.59 -11.00 6.80
CA ASN A 144 -20.97 -12.24 7.27
C ASN A 144 -20.56 -13.19 6.13
N THR A 145 -20.01 -12.62 5.06
CA THR A 145 -19.74 -13.32 3.80
C THR A 145 -18.31 -13.84 3.79
N GLU A 146 -18.12 -15.08 3.35
CA GLU A 146 -16.78 -15.63 3.16
C GLU A 146 -16.14 -15.07 1.88
N MET A 147 -14.85 -14.74 1.95
CA MET A 147 -14.05 -14.29 0.81
C MET A 147 -12.75 -15.10 0.72
N ARG A 148 -12.44 -15.62 -0.47
CA ARG A 148 -11.20 -16.36 -0.76
C ARG A 148 -10.88 -16.35 -2.26
N PHE A 149 -9.60 -16.48 -2.59
CA PHE A 149 -9.19 -16.78 -3.97
C PHE A 149 -9.73 -18.15 -4.40
N GLY A 150 -10.23 -18.22 -5.64
CA GLY A 150 -10.94 -19.38 -6.18
C GLY A 150 -12.47 -19.29 -6.05
N ASP A 151 -12.97 -18.44 -5.15
CA ASP A 151 -14.40 -18.16 -4.98
C ASP A 151 -14.63 -16.63 -5.02
N LEU A 152 -15.13 -16.05 -3.93
CA LEU A 152 -15.49 -14.64 -3.87
C LEU A 152 -14.27 -13.76 -3.54
N VAL A 153 -13.96 -12.87 -4.49
CA VAL A 153 -13.17 -11.65 -4.28
C VAL A 153 -14.07 -10.47 -4.67
N SER A 154 -14.21 -9.47 -3.79
CA SER A 154 -15.07 -8.31 -4.02
C SER A 154 -14.36 -7.36 -4.99
N THR A 155 -14.45 -7.66 -6.28
CA THR A 155 -13.89 -6.85 -7.37
C THR A 155 -14.99 -6.07 -8.06
N SER A 156 -14.64 -4.94 -8.67
CA SER A 156 -15.58 -4.06 -9.37
C SER A 156 -16.76 -3.58 -8.51
N ASN A 157 -16.56 -3.47 -7.19
CA ASN A 157 -17.53 -2.87 -6.29
C ASN A 157 -17.58 -1.35 -6.50
N LEU A 158 -18.58 -0.68 -5.96
CA LEU A 158 -18.73 0.78 -6.04
C LEU A 158 -18.92 1.37 -4.65
N VAL A 159 -18.25 2.47 -4.40
CA VAL A 159 -18.53 3.33 -3.24
C VAL A 159 -19.88 4.03 -3.46
N GLN A 160 -20.81 3.90 -2.51
CA GLN A 160 -22.07 4.65 -2.49
C GLN A 160 -22.14 5.73 -1.40
N GLY A 161 -21.43 5.54 -0.29
CA GLY A 161 -21.37 6.50 0.81
C GLY A 161 -20.03 7.23 0.91
N GLU A 162 -20.00 8.33 1.66
CA GLU A 162 -18.74 9.02 2.00
C GLU A 162 -17.91 8.24 3.04
N LYS A 163 -18.55 7.33 3.76
CA LYS A 163 -17.92 6.46 4.75
C LYS A 163 -18.24 5.00 4.45
N ILE A 164 -17.19 4.20 4.32
CA ILE A 164 -17.25 2.76 4.18
C ILE A 164 -16.82 2.13 5.50
N THR A 165 -17.54 1.12 5.99
CA THR A 165 -17.06 0.29 7.09
C THR A 165 -16.66 -1.09 6.60
N VAL A 166 -15.60 -1.65 7.17
CA VAL A 166 -15.14 -3.01 6.88
C VAL A 166 -14.74 -3.69 8.17
N GLN A 167 -15.36 -4.84 8.43
CA GLN A 167 -14.94 -5.77 9.48
C GLN A 167 -14.74 -7.15 8.85
N SER A 168 -13.58 -7.75 9.09
CA SER A 168 -13.21 -9.04 8.52
C SER A 168 -12.52 -9.93 9.55
N SER A 169 -12.55 -11.25 9.32
CA SER A 169 -11.85 -12.24 10.16
C SER A 169 -10.40 -12.50 9.73
N SER A 170 -9.98 -11.91 8.61
CA SER A 170 -8.61 -11.94 8.07
C SER A 170 -8.23 -10.57 7.52
N ASP A 171 -6.93 -10.36 7.32
CA ASP A 171 -6.44 -9.11 6.71
C ASP A 171 -6.90 -9.05 5.25
N LEU A 172 -7.42 -7.91 4.83
CA LEU A 172 -7.90 -7.68 3.47
C LEU A 172 -7.11 -6.54 2.83
N LEU A 173 -6.86 -6.60 1.53
CA LEU A 173 -6.45 -5.43 0.77
C LEU A 173 -7.68 -4.64 0.37
N TRP A 174 -7.68 -3.35 0.67
CA TRP A 174 -8.57 -2.38 0.08
C TRP A 174 -7.92 -1.81 -1.18
N THR A 175 -8.70 -1.69 -2.25
CA THR A 175 -8.31 -0.97 -3.45
C THR A 175 -9.43 -0.03 -3.89
N ILE A 176 -9.07 1.17 -4.34
CA ILE A 176 -10.01 2.15 -4.87
C ILE A 176 -9.39 2.85 -6.09
N SER A 177 -10.20 3.08 -7.13
CA SER A 177 -9.78 3.80 -8.31
C SER A 177 -9.50 5.26 -7.98
N ILE A 178 -8.57 5.87 -8.69
CA ILE A 178 -8.29 7.30 -8.63
C ILE A 178 -8.85 7.96 -9.89
N LYS A 179 -9.48 9.11 -9.73
CA LYS A 179 -9.99 9.90 -10.83
C LYS A 179 -8.83 10.58 -11.55
N LYS A 180 -8.75 10.38 -12.86
CA LYS A 180 -7.82 11.13 -13.71
C LYS A 180 -8.31 12.58 -13.79
N THR A 181 -7.39 13.50 -13.54
CA THR A 181 -7.61 14.95 -13.66
C THR A 181 -7.51 15.39 -15.12
#